data_AF-A0AAW0BM30-F1
#
_entry.id   AF-A0AAW0BM30-F1
#
_cell.length_a   1.000
_cell.length_b   1.000
_cell.length_c   1.000
_cell.angle_alpha   90.00
_cell.angle_beta   90.00
_cell.angle_gamma   90.00
#
_symmetry.space_group_name_H-M   'P 1'
#
loop_
_entity.id
_entity.type
_entity.pdbx_description
1 polymer ?
#
loop_
_entity_poly.entity_id
_entity_poly.type
_entity_poly.pdbx_seq_one_letter_code
_entity_poly.pdbx_strand_id
1 'polypeptide(L)'
;MEQNVFDGLHDIPTRTELCATTMYYQAVSVPYMRKIRGANASEDHVLRLGPLRARLITHLDKLIAEPDLLVGPAVSYETAVLMVAGKPWDHVLAVQKYAPDLPHLKGLTLDLLMGARVAWKRFSGECSDEGDIAAATEDQMDRAQMEKTNDRCDHVSRHSGCSVKRQKSA
;
A
#
# COMPACT_ATOMS: atom_id res chain seq x y z
N MET A 1 -17.08 -0.61 25.60
CA MET A 1 -16.28 -0.77 24.35
C MET A 1 -14.88 -1.25 24.66
N GLU A 2 -14.26 -0.77 25.75
CA GLU A 2 -12.91 -1.19 26.19
C GLU A 2 -12.78 -2.69 26.48
N GLN A 3 -13.78 -3.30 27.14
CA GLN A 3 -13.74 -4.74 27.45
C GLN A 3 -13.70 -5.62 26.19
N ASN A 4 -14.53 -5.34 25.18
CA ASN A 4 -14.54 -6.12 23.94
C ASN A 4 -13.20 -6.02 23.18
N VAL A 5 -12.55 -4.86 23.21
CA VAL A 5 -11.22 -4.68 22.62
C VAL A 5 -10.19 -5.47 23.43
N PHE A 6 -10.23 -5.38 24.76
CA PHE A 6 -9.36 -6.14 25.63
C PHE A 6 -9.51 -7.65 25.41
N ASP A 7 -10.73 -8.17 25.36
CA ASP A 7 -11.03 -9.58 25.14
C ASP A 7 -10.51 -10.03 23.76
N GLY A 8 -10.73 -9.23 22.72
CA GLY A 8 -10.21 -9.50 21.37
C GLY A 8 -8.67 -9.53 21.31
N LEU A 9 -7.97 -8.73 22.11
CA LEU A 9 -6.50 -8.76 22.16
C LEU A 9 -5.95 -10.02 22.86
N HIS A 10 -6.77 -10.71 23.66
CA HIS A 10 -6.43 -11.97 24.32
C HIS A 10 -6.95 -13.21 23.56
N ASP A 11 -7.86 -13.01 22.60
CA ASP A 11 -8.35 -14.05 21.71
C ASP A 11 -7.31 -14.44 20.65
N ILE A 12 -7.00 -15.74 20.54
CA ILE A 12 -5.93 -16.25 19.67
C ILE A 12 -6.22 -15.98 18.18
N PRO A 13 -7.42 -16.30 17.63
CA PRO A 13 -7.80 -15.94 16.26
C PRO A 13 -7.64 -14.45 15.97
N THR A 14 -8.23 -13.59 16.78
CA THR A 14 -8.20 -12.13 16.58
C THR A 14 -6.76 -11.60 16.60
N ARG A 15 -5.94 -12.08 17.54
CA ARG A 15 -4.52 -11.70 17.61
C ARG A 15 -3.72 -12.22 16.41
N THR A 16 -4.06 -13.40 15.89
CA THR A 16 -3.44 -13.95 14.67
C THR A 16 -3.73 -13.04 13.48
N GLU A 17 -4.98 -12.63 13.28
CA GLU A 17 -5.39 -11.70 12.23
C GLU A 17 -4.70 -10.34 12.35
N LEU A 18 -4.63 -9.79 13.57
CA LEU A 18 -3.96 -8.52 13.83
C LEU A 18 -2.46 -8.60 13.52
N CYS A 19 -1.80 -9.68 13.92
CA CYS A 19 -0.38 -9.92 13.63
C CYS A 19 -0.15 -10.06 12.12
N ALA A 20 -0.92 -10.90 11.41
CA ALA A 20 -0.81 -11.09 9.96
C ALA A 20 -1.02 -9.76 9.21
N THR A 21 -2.05 -9.01 9.59
CA THR A 21 -2.35 -7.68 9.02
C THR A 21 -1.23 -6.69 9.28
N THR A 22 -0.67 -6.69 10.49
CA THR A 22 0.47 -5.84 10.85
C THR A 22 1.70 -6.15 10.00
N MET A 23 2.00 -7.43 9.76
CA MET A 23 3.12 -7.83 8.91
C MET A 23 2.96 -7.33 7.48
N TYR A 24 1.77 -7.52 6.90
CA TYR A 24 1.46 -6.97 5.58
C TYR A 24 1.52 -5.44 5.54
N TYR A 25 0.99 -4.79 6.56
CA TYR A 25 1.00 -3.34 6.67
C TYR A 25 2.43 -2.79 6.67
N GLN A 26 3.32 -3.37 7.48
CA GLN A 26 4.73 -2.96 7.58
C GLN A 26 5.54 -3.31 6.32
N ALA A 27 5.30 -4.47 5.72
CA ALA A 27 6.08 -4.96 4.58
C ALA A 27 5.65 -4.37 3.22
N VAL A 28 4.36 -4.03 3.08
CA VAL A 28 3.77 -3.69 1.78
C VAL A 28 3.06 -2.33 1.83
N SER A 29 2.07 -2.18 2.71
CA SER A 29 1.18 -1.00 2.67
C SER A 29 1.93 0.29 3.01
N VAL A 30 2.63 0.36 4.14
CA VAL A 30 3.41 1.53 4.57
C VAL A 30 4.45 1.95 3.53
N PRO A 31 5.35 1.07 3.04
CA PRO A 31 6.35 1.48 2.07
C PRO A 31 5.74 1.92 0.72
N TYR A 32 4.65 1.28 0.29
CA TYR A 32 3.91 1.72 -0.90
C TYR A 32 3.32 3.13 -0.70
N MET A 33 2.59 3.34 0.40
CA MET A 33 1.97 4.62 0.72
C MET A 33 3.01 5.75 0.85
N ARG A 34 4.18 5.47 1.44
CA ARG A 34 5.29 6.42 1.54
C ARG A 34 5.87 6.85 0.19
N LYS A 35 5.74 6.04 -0.86
CA LYS A 35 6.20 6.38 -2.21
C LYS A 35 5.17 7.09 -3.07
N ILE A 36 3.90 6.97 -2.73
CA ILE A 36 2.84 7.70 -3.44
C ILE A 36 2.40 8.96 -2.70
N ARG A 37 2.64 9.09 -1.38
CA ARG A 37 2.24 10.26 -0.57
C ARG A 37 3.42 11.15 -0.16
N GLY A 38 3.13 12.46 -0.07
CA GLY A 38 4.00 13.46 0.54
C GLY A 38 5.26 13.81 -0.27
N ALA A 39 6.20 14.52 0.35
CA ALA A 39 7.41 15.06 -0.29
C ALA A 39 8.39 13.99 -0.81
N ASN A 40 8.20 12.72 -0.43
CA ASN A 40 9.02 11.59 -0.88
C ASN A 40 8.39 10.82 -2.06
N ALA A 41 7.32 11.38 -2.63
CA ALA A 41 6.67 10.83 -3.77
C ALA A 41 7.62 10.70 -4.97
N SER A 42 7.63 9.54 -5.61
CA SER A 42 8.42 9.35 -6.83
C SER A 42 7.74 9.89 -8.08
N GLU A 43 6.41 9.97 -8.07
CA GLU A 43 5.59 10.39 -9.21
C GLU A 43 4.33 11.11 -8.69
N ASP A 44 3.91 12.19 -9.34
CA ASP A 44 2.67 12.91 -9.02
C ASP A 44 1.47 12.45 -9.85
N HIS A 45 1.76 11.79 -10.98
CA HIS A 45 0.76 11.39 -11.95
C HIS A 45 0.32 9.94 -11.74
N VAL A 46 -0.96 9.73 -11.41
CA VAL A 46 -1.49 8.39 -11.07
C VAL A 46 -1.27 7.35 -12.17
N LEU A 47 -1.35 7.76 -13.45
CA LEU A 47 -1.20 6.86 -14.60
C LEU A 47 0.26 6.41 -14.80
N ARG A 48 1.23 7.13 -14.23
CA ARG A 48 2.67 6.78 -14.30
C ARG A 48 3.12 5.84 -13.17
N LEU A 49 2.20 5.39 -12.31
CA LEU A 49 2.49 4.46 -11.21
C LEU A 49 2.63 2.99 -11.65
N GLY A 50 2.46 2.67 -12.93
CA GLY A 50 2.56 1.32 -13.49
C GLY A 50 3.81 0.55 -13.01
N PRO A 51 5.04 1.09 -13.18
CA PRO A 51 6.26 0.43 -12.73
C PRO A 51 6.30 0.17 -11.21
N LEU A 52 5.77 1.09 -10.39
CA LEU A 52 5.70 0.90 -8.93
C LEU A 52 4.73 -0.23 -8.57
N ARG A 53 3.60 -0.34 -9.26
CA ARG A 53 2.60 -1.41 -9.06
C ARG A 53 3.14 -2.77 -9.52
N ALA A 54 3.86 -2.83 -10.63
CA ALA A 54 4.54 -4.04 -11.09
C ALA A 54 5.55 -4.54 -10.05
N ARG A 55 6.39 -3.63 -9.53
CA ARG A 55 7.33 -3.96 -8.43
C ARG A 55 6.62 -4.47 -7.18
N LEU A 56 5.47 -3.89 -6.82
CA LEU A 56 4.66 -4.35 -5.70
C LEU A 56 4.17 -5.79 -5.91
N ILE A 57 3.68 -6.11 -7.10
CA ILE A 57 3.21 -7.46 -7.43
C ILE A 57 4.37 -8.46 -7.37
N THR A 58 5.53 -8.13 -7.94
CA THR A 58 6.73 -8.96 -7.87
C THR A 58 7.18 -9.20 -6.43
N HIS A 59 7.09 -8.19 -5.56
CA HIS A 59 7.41 -8.34 -4.15
C HIS A 59 6.42 -9.25 -3.42
N LEU A 60 5.12 -9.15 -3.72
CA LEU A 60 4.13 -10.10 -3.19
C LEU A 60 4.43 -11.53 -3.65
N ASP A 61 4.80 -11.73 -4.91
CA ASP A 61 5.21 -13.04 -5.43
C ASP A 61 6.43 -13.61 -4.67
N LYS A 62 7.43 -12.77 -4.36
CA LYS A 62 8.57 -13.15 -3.53
C LYS A 62 8.15 -13.60 -2.12
N LEU A 63 7.30 -12.82 -1.45
CA LEU A 63 6.83 -13.14 -0.09
C LEU A 63 5.92 -14.38 -0.06
N ILE A 64 5.17 -14.64 -1.12
CA ILE A 64 4.34 -15.85 -1.25
C ILE A 64 5.23 -17.08 -1.46
N ALA A 65 6.28 -16.97 -2.27
CA ALA A 65 7.21 -18.07 -2.51
C ALA A 65 8.06 -18.39 -1.27
N GLU A 66 8.46 -17.36 -0.51
CA GLU A 66 9.30 -17.48 0.67
C GLU A 66 8.68 -16.75 1.88
N PRO A 67 7.58 -17.29 2.47
CA PRO A 67 6.85 -16.62 3.55
C PRO A 67 7.67 -16.43 4.83
N ASP A 68 8.72 -17.23 5.04
CA ASP A 68 9.62 -17.10 6.19
C ASP A 68 10.44 -15.80 6.16
N LEU A 69 10.56 -15.15 5.00
CA LEU A 69 11.12 -13.80 4.91
C LEU A 69 10.31 -12.79 5.71
N LEU A 70 9.00 -13.04 5.92
CA LEU A 70 8.09 -12.15 6.62
C LEU A 70 7.77 -12.64 8.04
N VAL A 71 7.49 -13.93 8.22
CA VAL A 71 6.99 -14.48 9.50
C VAL A 71 7.93 -15.51 10.13
N GLY A 72 9.13 -15.68 9.60
CA GLY A 72 10.13 -16.59 10.16
C GLY A 72 10.74 -16.09 11.48
N PRO A 73 11.74 -16.82 12.02
CA PRO A 73 12.47 -16.41 13.21
C PRO A 73 13.59 -15.38 12.93
N ALA A 74 14.05 -15.28 11.68
CA ALA A 74 15.19 -14.44 11.27
C ALA A 74 14.75 -13.35 10.27
N VAL A 75 13.65 -12.69 10.57
CA VAL A 75 13.01 -11.73 9.67
C VAL A 75 13.83 -10.44 9.63
N SER A 76 14.14 -9.98 8.42
CA SER A 76 14.89 -8.74 8.19
C SER A 76 14.05 -7.75 7.40
N TYR A 77 14.05 -6.49 7.83
CA TYR A 77 13.39 -5.40 7.11
C TYR A 77 13.99 -5.19 5.71
N GLU A 78 15.24 -5.58 5.49
CA GLU A 78 15.93 -5.43 4.20
C GLU A 78 15.37 -6.38 3.14
N THR A 79 14.93 -7.57 3.55
CA THR A 79 14.46 -8.61 2.62
C THR A 79 12.95 -8.67 2.51
N ALA A 80 12.24 -8.28 3.55
CA ALA A 80 10.79 -8.42 3.67
C ALA A 80 10.00 -7.19 3.22
N VAL A 81 10.60 -5.99 3.22
CA VAL A 81 9.91 -4.74 2.90
C VAL A 81 10.04 -4.42 1.42
N LEU A 82 8.93 -4.02 0.79
CA LEU A 82 8.84 -3.69 -0.65
C LEU A 82 9.94 -2.73 -1.11
N MET A 83 10.31 -1.79 -0.25
CA MET A 83 11.39 -0.83 -0.43
C MET A 83 11.92 -0.47 0.95
N VAL A 84 13.24 -0.50 1.14
CA VAL A 84 13.88 -0.05 2.37
C VAL A 84 13.62 1.45 2.55
N ALA A 85 12.53 1.79 3.23
CA ALA A 85 12.34 3.10 3.80
C ALA A 85 13.28 3.13 4.99
N GLY A 86 14.26 4.04 5.03
CA GLY A 86 15.29 4.14 6.07
C GLY A 86 14.77 4.48 7.48
N LYS A 87 13.71 3.81 7.93
CA LYS A 87 13.09 3.89 9.24
C LYS A 87 12.75 2.48 9.75
N PRO A 88 12.85 2.26 11.08
CA PRO A 88 12.72 0.95 11.69
C PRO A 88 11.32 0.34 11.60
N TRP A 89 11.33 -0.97 11.79
CA TRP A 89 10.20 -1.89 11.79
C TRP A 89 9.52 -1.95 13.16
N ASP A 90 8.91 -0.83 13.56
CA ASP A 90 8.52 -0.59 14.96
C ASP A 90 7.53 -1.64 15.51
N HIS A 91 6.69 -2.23 14.66
CA HIS A 91 5.65 -3.17 15.08
C HIS A 91 6.00 -4.65 14.87
N VAL A 92 7.09 -4.97 14.15
CA VAL A 92 7.44 -6.36 13.86
C VAL A 92 7.97 -7.07 15.09
N LEU A 93 8.70 -6.38 15.96
CA LEU A 93 9.15 -6.94 17.24
C LEU A 93 7.97 -7.38 18.12
N ALA A 94 6.88 -6.61 18.10
CA ALA A 94 5.66 -6.98 18.82
C ALA A 94 5.02 -8.26 18.25
N VAL A 95 4.97 -8.39 16.91
CA VAL A 95 4.47 -9.61 16.27
C VAL A 95 5.36 -10.82 16.60
N GLN A 96 6.68 -10.66 16.53
CA GLN A 96 7.65 -11.72 16.85
C GLN A 96 7.50 -12.24 18.29
N LYS A 97 7.12 -11.38 19.24
CA LYS A 97 6.82 -11.80 20.61
C LYS A 97 5.63 -12.76 20.69
N TYR A 98 4.61 -12.57 19.86
CA TYR A 98 3.41 -13.41 19.87
C TYR A 98 3.51 -14.60 18.92
N ALA A 99 4.35 -14.55 17.88
CA ALA A 99 4.45 -15.58 16.85
C ALA A 99 4.57 -17.03 17.39
N PRO A 100 5.33 -17.33 18.48
CA PRO A 100 5.39 -18.68 19.04
C PRO A 100 4.04 -19.24 19.49
N ASP A 101 3.11 -18.38 19.92
CA ASP A 101 1.79 -18.76 20.44
C ASP A 101 0.71 -18.79 19.35
N LEU A 102 1.05 -18.46 18.09
CA LEU A 102 0.11 -18.27 16.99
C LEU A 102 0.37 -19.29 15.87
N PRO A 103 -0.11 -20.55 16.01
CA PRO A 103 0.22 -21.63 15.07
C PRO A 103 -0.25 -21.36 13.63
N HIS A 104 -1.27 -20.52 13.45
CA HIS A 104 -1.83 -20.18 12.15
C HIS A 104 -1.30 -18.88 11.55
N LEU A 105 -0.37 -18.18 12.22
CA LEU A 105 0.15 -16.88 11.75
C LEU A 105 0.73 -16.97 10.34
N LYS A 106 1.54 -18.01 10.07
CA LYS A 106 2.17 -18.20 8.76
C LYS A 106 1.15 -18.48 7.66
N GLY A 107 0.22 -19.41 7.90
CA GLY A 107 -0.83 -19.75 6.95
C GLY A 107 -1.72 -18.54 6.62
N LEU A 108 -2.18 -17.84 7.66
CA LEU A 108 -3.05 -16.68 7.47
C LEU A 108 -2.33 -15.52 6.76
N THR A 109 -1.05 -15.30 7.07
CA THR A 109 -0.25 -14.27 6.38
C THR A 109 -0.08 -14.63 4.90
N LEU A 110 0.13 -15.89 4.57
CA LEU A 110 0.22 -16.36 3.19
C LEU A 110 -1.09 -16.15 2.43
N ASP A 111 -2.22 -16.53 3.02
CA ASP A 111 -3.55 -16.34 2.43
C ASP A 111 -3.84 -14.85 2.19
N LEU A 112 -3.49 -14.00 3.16
CA LEU A 112 -3.61 -12.55 3.04
C LEU A 112 -2.74 -12.01 1.90
N LEU A 113 -1.49 -12.47 1.75
CA LEU A 113 -0.61 -12.06 0.66
C LEU A 113 -1.15 -12.50 -0.71
N MET A 114 -1.68 -13.72 -0.82
CA MET A 114 -2.30 -14.22 -2.04
C MET A 114 -3.54 -13.39 -2.41
N GLY A 115 -4.42 -13.12 -1.45
CA GLY A 115 -5.59 -12.26 -1.64
C GLY A 115 -5.20 -10.83 -2.05
N ALA A 116 -4.21 -10.25 -1.37
CA ALA A 116 -3.67 -8.93 -1.70
C ALA A 116 -3.12 -8.91 -3.13
N ARG A 117 -2.37 -9.92 -3.56
CA ARG A 117 -1.83 -10.00 -4.93
C ARG A 117 -2.94 -9.99 -5.97
N VAL A 118 -4.01 -10.77 -5.77
CA VAL A 118 -5.16 -10.77 -6.66
C VAL A 118 -5.81 -9.38 -6.73
N ALA A 119 -6.02 -8.75 -5.59
CA ALA A 119 -6.58 -7.40 -5.51
C ALA A 119 -5.71 -6.36 -6.24
N TRP A 120 -4.39 -6.41 -6.03
CA TRP A 120 -3.45 -5.50 -6.68
C TRP A 120 -3.40 -5.71 -8.19
N LYS A 121 -3.41 -6.96 -8.68
CA LYS A 121 -3.50 -7.25 -10.11
C LYS A 121 -4.78 -6.70 -10.72
N ARG A 122 -5.92 -6.91 -10.06
CA ARG A 122 -7.20 -6.35 -10.50
C ARG A 122 -7.17 -4.82 -10.55
N PHE A 123 -6.64 -4.18 -9.50
CA PHE A 123 -6.57 -2.71 -9.40
C PHE A 123 -5.58 -2.08 -10.38
N SER A 124 -4.56 -2.83 -10.81
CA SER A 124 -3.51 -2.34 -11.71
C SER A 124 -3.63 -2.82 -13.15
N GLY A 125 -4.64 -3.66 -13.46
CA GLY A 125 -4.78 -4.29 -14.77
C GLY A 125 -4.86 -3.30 -15.93
N GLU A 126 -5.59 -2.18 -15.74
CA GLU A 126 -5.69 -1.11 -16.75
C GLU A 126 -4.36 -0.41 -17.03
N CYS A 127 -3.41 -0.48 -16.08
CA CYS A 127 -2.06 0.08 -16.19
C CYS A 127 -0.98 -0.98 -16.47
N SER A 128 -1.36 -2.21 -16.81
CA SER A 128 -0.43 -3.22 -17.31
C SER A 128 0.05 -2.87 -18.72
N ASP A 129 1.13 -3.47 -19.20
CA ASP A 129 1.70 -3.20 -20.53
C ASP A 129 0.70 -3.48 -21.68
N GLU A 130 -0.31 -4.32 -21.43
CA GLU A 130 -1.40 -4.64 -22.35
C GLU A 130 -2.69 -3.83 -22.06
N GLY A 131 -2.67 -2.97 -21.05
CA GLY A 131 -3.82 -2.18 -20.62
C GLY A 131 -3.98 -0.86 -21.37
N ASP A 132 -5.21 -0.36 -21.43
CA ASP A 132 -5.57 0.86 -22.16
C ASP A 132 -4.76 2.09 -21.74
N ILE A 133 -4.31 2.14 -20.47
CA ILE A 133 -3.50 3.25 -19.95
C ILE A 133 -2.05 3.15 -20.43
N ALA A 134 -1.51 1.95 -20.63
CA ALA A 134 -0.15 1.78 -21.18
C ALA A 134 -0.07 2.13 -22.67
N ALA A 135 -1.20 2.03 -23.38
CA ALA A 135 -1.31 2.46 -24.78
C ALA A 135 -1.42 3.99 -24.95
N ALA A 136 -1.59 4.75 -23.86
CA ALA A 136 -1.69 6.21 -23.90
C ALA A 136 -0.32 6.86 -24.14
N THR A 137 -0.26 7.83 -25.04
CA THR A 137 0.94 8.64 -25.24
C THR A 137 1.18 9.57 -24.05
N GLU A 138 2.41 10.07 -23.88
CA GLU A 138 2.74 11.05 -22.84
C GLU A 138 1.81 12.27 -22.90
N ASP A 139 1.54 12.80 -24.11
CA ASP A 139 0.61 13.90 -24.32
C ASP A 139 -0.84 13.60 -23.91
N GLN A 140 -1.27 12.34 -24.02
CA GLN A 140 -2.61 11.91 -23.59
C GLN A 140 -2.67 11.78 -22.07
N MET A 141 -1.62 11.22 -21.46
CA MET A 141 -1.49 11.14 -20.01
C MET A 141 -1.47 12.54 -19.38
N ASP A 142 -0.67 13.46 -19.90
CA ASP A 142 -0.56 14.82 -19.36
C ASP A 142 -1.88 15.59 -19.48
N ARG A 143 -2.64 15.39 -20.56
CA ARG A 143 -3.99 15.94 -20.71
C ARG A 143 -5.00 15.34 -19.72
N ALA A 144 -4.79 14.09 -19.31
CA ALA A 144 -5.62 13.36 -18.36
C ALA A 144 -5.06 13.40 -16.93
N GLN A 145 -4.25 14.41 -16.60
CA GLN A 145 -3.57 14.48 -15.31
C GLN A 145 -4.54 14.39 -14.13
N MET A 146 -4.32 13.35 -13.32
CA MET A 146 -5.03 13.09 -12.07
C MET A 146 -4.03 12.89 -10.95
N GLU A 147 -4.39 13.41 -9.77
CA GLU A 147 -3.60 13.15 -8.57
C GLU A 147 -3.70 11.68 -8.17
N LYS A 148 -2.57 11.15 -7.73
CA LYS A 148 -2.41 9.76 -7.25
C LYS A 148 -3.15 9.42 -5.96
N THR A 149 -3.55 10.42 -5.18
CA THR A 149 -4.23 10.24 -3.90
C THR A 149 -5.39 11.22 -3.80
N ASN A 150 -6.34 10.93 -2.93
CA ASN A 150 -7.45 11.82 -2.61
C ASN A 150 -7.03 13.01 -1.73
N ASP A 151 -5.73 13.27 -1.54
CA ASP A 151 -5.23 14.27 -0.59
C ASP A 151 -5.72 15.70 -0.95
N ARG A 152 -5.99 15.99 -2.22
CA ARG A 152 -6.60 17.27 -2.63
C ARG A 152 -8.09 17.40 -2.27
N CYS A 153 -8.83 16.30 -2.06
CA CYS A 153 -10.27 16.41 -1.72
C CYS A 153 -10.52 17.18 -0.42
N ASP A 154 -9.57 17.18 0.52
CA ASP A 154 -9.72 17.86 1.82
C ASP A 154 -9.35 19.37 1.77
N HIS A 155 -8.84 19.87 0.63
CA HIS A 155 -8.42 21.27 0.48
C HIS A 155 -9.21 22.10 -0.54
N VAL A 156 -10.08 21.50 -1.35
CA VAL A 156 -10.78 22.21 -2.45
C VAL A 156 -12.08 22.92 -2.01
N SER A 157 -12.51 22.80 -0.76
CA SER A 157 -13.64 23.60 -0.25
C SER A 157 -13.28 25.05 0.13
N ARG A 158 -12.05 25.53 -0.15
CA ARG A 158 -11.67 26.93 0.19
C ARG A 158 -11.30 27.87 -0.93
N HIS A 159 -10.84 27.46 -2.12
CA HIS A 159 -10.36 28.42 -3.14
C HIS A 159 -10.79 28.14 -4.58
N SER A 160 -12.09 27.94 -4.83
CA SER A 160 -12.68 28.17 -6.16
C SER A 160 -13.27 29.58 -6.25
N GLY A 161 -12.39 30.58 -6.18
CA GLY A 161 -12.72 31.97 -6.55
C GLY A 161 -12.78 32.11 -8.07
N CYS A 162 -13.94 31.85 -8.65
CA CYS A 162 -14.25 32.10 -10.06
C CYS A 162 -14.14 33.60 -10.34
N SER A 163 -13.03 34.05 -10.94
CA SER A 163 -12.90 35.42 -11.46
C SER A 163 -13.38 35.47 -12.91
N VAL A 164 -14.68 35.68 -13.08
CA VAL A 164 -15.27 36.13 -14.36
C VAL A 164 -14.86 37.59 -14.56
N LYS A 165 -13.85 37.85 -15.40
CA LYS A 165 -13.57 39.21 -15.89
C LYS A 165 -14.65 39.62 -16.87
N ARG A 166 -15.60 40.45 -16.43
CA ARG A 166 -16.52 41.19 -17.30
C ARG A 166 -15.71 42.17 -18.15
N GLN A 167 -15.72 42.00 -19.47
CA GLN A 167 -15.41 43.07 -20.43
C GLN A 167 -16.44 44.19 -20.25
N LYS A 168 -15.97 45.43 -20.09
CA LYS A 168 -16.77 46.63 -20.36
C LYS A 168 -16.15 47.33 -21.55
N SER A 169 -16.90 47.35 -22.64
CA SER A 169 -16.73 48.24 -23.78
C SER A 169 -17.11 49.66 -23.37
N ALA A 170 -16.27 50.62 -23.74
CA ALA A 170 -16.63 51.99 -24.11
C ALA A 170 -15.53 52.50 -25.04
#